data_AF-C3YI07-F1
#
_entry.id   AF-C3YI07-F1
#
_cell.length_a   1.000
_cell.length_b   1.000
_cell.length_c   1.000
_cell.angle_alpha   90.00
_cell.angle_beta   90.00
_cell.angle_gamma   90.00
#
_symmetry.space_group_name_H-M   'P 1'
#
loop_
_entity.id
_entity.type
_entity.pdbx_description
1 polymer ?
#
loop_
_entity_poly.entity_id
_entity_poly.type
_entity_poly.pdbx_seq_one_letter_code
_entity_poly.pdbx_strand_id
1 'polypeptide(L)'
;MADAGKAVFLATSSCSDYCDYIARKVLGDEWKDYFDVIVTNSKKPGFFSEPPNRRPFYSVVDFQEGTKVKELERGKGYAQGNWQTLMILLRQLTGKEEPKVVYIGDSLRSDIFPPKKFANWSTVLICEEMEAEGMEEDRENDYDPASRAILVSDMWGPFLTDRSTSGSEVVTVCGHILRSSADICVPHLEYLAALPLDHKFTTFKDSSSEWAGFHPGKPRSLRK
;
A
#
# COMPACT_ATOMS: atom_id res chain seq x y z
N MET A 1 5.99 10.35 11.94
CA MET A 1 5.69 8.95 12.36
C MET A 1 6.68 8.44 13.42
N ALA A 2 7.99 8.69 13.27
CA ALA A 2 9.05 8.15 14.15
C ALA A 2 8.91 8.51 15.65
N ASP A 3 8.37 9.68 16.00
CA ASP A 3 8.38 10.18 17.39
C ASP A 3 7.18 9.72 18.26
N ALA A 4 6.31 8.84 17.76
CA ALA A 4 5.04 8.47 18.41
C ALA A 4 4.99 7.02 18.93
N GLY A 5 6.15 6.38 19.18
CA GLY A 5 6.20 4.96 19.54
C GLY A 5 5.71 4.03 18.43
N LYS A 6 5.94 4.43 17.17
CA LYS A 6 5.61 3.70 15.95
C LYS A 6 6.91 3.25 15.30
N ALA A 7 6.88 2.07 14.67
CA ALA A 7 7.94 1.62 13.79
C ALA A 7 7.51 1.82 12.33
N VAL A 8 8.43 2.22 11.46
CA VAL A 8 8.20 2.44 10.04
C VAL A 8 9.07 1.48 9.25
N PHE A 9 8.51 0.81 8.25
CA PHE A 9 9.27 -0.10 7.39
C PHE A 9 8.94 0.11 5.91
N LEU A 10 9.90 -0.20 5.05
CA LEU A 10 9.71 -0.27 3.61
C LEU A 10 9.75 -1.73 3.16
N ALA A 11 8.79 -2.18 2.35
CA ALA A 11 8.78 -3.51 1.76
C ALA A 11 8.45 -3.44 0.26
N THR A 12 9.49 -3.46 -0.57
CA THR A 12 9.39 -3.35 -2.04
C THR A 12 9.76 -4.66 -2.74
N SER A 13 9.13 -4.93 -3.89
CA SER A 13 9.50 -6.07 -4.75
C SER A 13 10.71 -5.78 -5.62
N SER A 14 11.13 -4.51 -5.72
CA SER A 14 12.28 -4.07 -6.51
C SER A 14 13.61 -4.49 -5.88
N CYS A 15 14.63 -4.63 -6.72
CA CYS A 15 16.02 -4.83 -6.30
C CYS A 15 16.57 -3.61 -5.56
N SER A 16 17.62 -3.84 -4.77
CA SER A 16 18.08 -2.86 -3.79
C SER A 16 18.71 -1.62 -4.41
N ASP A 17 19.38 -1.75 -5.55
CA ASP A 17 19.97 -0.66 -6.33
C ASP A 17 18.88 0.24 -6.92
N TYR A 18 17.84 -0.34 -7.52
CA TYR A 18 16.71 0.41 -8.05
C TYR A 18 15.94 1.13 -6.95
N CYS A 19 15.71 0.45 -5.81
CA CYS A 19 15.10 1.06 -4.64
C CYS A 19 15.91 2.26 -4.13
N ASP A 20 17.23 2.11 -3.98
CA ASP A 20 18.11 3.19 -3.51
C ASP A 20 18.14 4.36 -4.50
N TYR A 21 18.22 4.09 -5.80
CA TYR A 21 18.20 5.12 -6.84
C TYR A 21 16.92 5.95 -6.80
N ILE A 22 15.75 5.32 -6.80
CA ILE A 22 14.46 6.02 -6.79
C ILE A 22 14.27 6.77 -5.46
N ALA A 23 14.56 6.12 -4.33
CA ALA A 23 14.39 6.74 -3.01
C ALA A 23 15.28 7.98 -2.84
N ARG A 24 16.53 7.97 -3.34
CA ARG A 24 17.37 9.18 -3.33
C ARG A 24 16.79 10.32 -4.14
N LYS A 25 16.15 10.03 -5.27
CA LYS A 25 15.53 11.06 -6.13
C LYS A 25 14.28 11.67 -5.50
N VAL A 26 13.50 10.87 -4.77
CA VAL A 26 12.22 11.30 -4.21
C VAL A 26 12.38 11.86 -2.79
N LEU A 27 13.18 11.21 -1.95
CA LEU A 27 13.30 11.47 -0.51
C LEU A 27 14.66 12.08 -0.11
N GLY A 28 15.62 12.14 -1.01
CA GLY A 28 16.98 12.64 -0.75
C GLY A 28 17.97 11.57 -0.27
N ASP A 29 19.22 11.98 -0.04
CA ASP A 29 20.32 11.04 0.23
C ASP A 29 20.19 10.27 1.55
N GLU A 30 19.57 10.89 2.55
CA GLU A 30 19.34 10.32 3.89
C GLU A 30 18.03 9.52 3.98
N TRP A 31 17.47 9.06 2.86
CA TRP A 31 16.15 8.43 2.83
C TRP A 31 16.02 7.20 3.75
N LYS A 32 17.14 6.53 4.05
CA LYS A 32 17.16 5.34 4.91
C LYS A 32 16.77 5.66 6.35
N ASP A 33 17.00 6.89 6.79
CA ASP A 33 16.67 7.34 8.15
C ASP A 33 15.16 7.44 8.39
N TYR A 34 14.34 7.47 7.33
CA TYR A 34 12.89 7.44 7.45
C TYR A 34 12.33 6.05 7.83
N PHE A 35 13.15 4.99 7.77
CA PHE A 35 12.71 3.60 7.94
C PHE A 35 13.53 2.87 9.00
N ASP A 36 12.84 2.22 9.94
CA ASP A 36 13.47 1.37 10.95
C ASP A 36 13.95 0.03 10.36
N VAL A 37 13.38 -0.40 9.23
CA VAL A 37 13.84 -1.58 8.48
C VAL A 37 13.43 -1.48 7.02
N ILE A 38 14.33 -1.87 6.12
CA ILE A 38 14.11 -1.84 4.67
C ILE A 38 14.17 -3.27 4.15
N VAL A 39 13.14 -3.68 3.41
CA VAL A 39 13.03 -5.00 2.78
C VAL A 39 12.89 -4.81 1.27
N THR A 40 13.93 -5.16 0.54
CA THR A 40 13.98 -5.15 -0.93
C THR A 40 13.73 -6.56 -1.45
N ASN A 41 13.49 -6.72 -2.75
CA ASN A 41 13.22 -8.04 -3.35
C ASN A 41 12.18 -8.87 -2.57
N SER A 42 11.17 -8.24 -1.96
CA SER A 42 10.30 -8.90 -0.96
C SER A 42 9.50 -10.10 -1.51
N LYS A 43 9.46 -10.28 -2.83
CA LYS A 43 8.76 -11.39 -3.52
C LYS A 43 7.27 -11.46 -3.15
N LYS A 44 6.59 -10.32 -3.03
CA LYS A 44 5.12 -10.26 -2.86
C LYS A 44 4.42 -10.98 -4.03
N PRO A 45 3.30 -11.69 -3.79
CA PRO A 45 2.59 -11.85 -2.52
C PRO A 45 3.23 -12.89 -1.57
N GLY A 46 4.29 -13.59 -2.02
CA GLY A 46 4.97 -14.64 -1.26
C GLY A 46 5.50 -14.19 0.10
N PHE A 47 5.87 -12.92 0.26
CA PHE A 47 6.21 -12.32 1.57
C PHE A 47 5.12 -12.56 2.63
N PHE A 48 3.86 -12.55 2.21
CA PHE A 48 2.69 -12.72 3.07
C PHE A 48 2.19 -14.16 3.11
N SER A 49 2.17 -14.83 1.95
CA SER A 49 1.48 -16.10 1.77
C SER A 49 2.32 -17.34 2.04
N GLU A 50 3.65 -17.25 1.94
CA GLU A 50 4.53 -18.42 2.14
C GLU A 50 5.02 -18.51 3.59
N PRO A 51 5.28 -19.72 4.08
CA PRO A 51 5.83 -19.93 5.42
C PRO A 51 7.30 -19.43 5.53
N PRO A 52 7.76 -19.04 6.73
CA PRO A 52 9.09 -18.47 6.93
C PRO A 52 10.27 -19.32 6.41
N ASN A 53 10.14 -20.64 6.43
CA ASN A 53 11.17 -21.55 5.93
C ASN A 53 11.37 -21.49 4.41
N ARG A 54 10.34 -21.11 3.64
CA ARG A 54 10.38 -20.90 2.19
C ARG A 54 10.75 -19.47 1.80
N ARG A 55 10.68 -18.54 2.75
CA ARG A 55 10.97 -17.12 2.57
C ARG A 55 11.90 -16.60 3.67
N PRO A 56 13.17 -17.06 3.68
CA PRO A 56 14.16 -16.50 4.59
C PRO A 56 14.54 -15.08 4.19
N PHE A 57 15.02 -14.31 5.17
CA PHE A 57 15.66 -13.03 4.90
C PHE A 57 17.12 -13.23 4.52
N TYR A 58 17.63 -12.35 3.66
CA TYR A 58 19.04 -12.25 3.33
C TYR A 58 19.56 -10.86 3.68
N SER A 59 20.81 -10.75 4.10
CA SER A 59 21.48 -9.46 4.21
C SER A 59 21.63 -8.83 2.83
N VAL A 60 21.82 -7.51 2.78
CA VAL A 60 22.12 -6.79 1.54
C VAL A 60 23.50 -6.16 1.68
N VAL A 61 24.41 -6.47 0.76
CA VAL A 61 25.76 -5.92 0.68
C VAL A 61 25.98 -5.44 -0.75
N ASP A 62 26.36 -4.17 -0.93
CA ASP A 62 26.55 -3.54 -2.24
C ASP A 62 25.37 -3.79 -3.20
N PHE A 63 24.15 -3.63 -2.67
CA PHE A 63 22.87 -3.85 -3.37
C PHE A 63 22.58 -5.29 -3.81
N GLN A 64 23.42 -6.26 -3.43
CA GLN A 64 23.24 -7.69 -3.75
C GLN A 64 22.76 -8.48 -2.54
N GLU A 65 22.03 -9.58 -2.80
CA GLU A 65 21.62 -10.53 -1.77
C GLU A 65 22.86 -11.25 -1.21
N GLY A 66 23.08 -11.10 0.09
CA GLY A 66 24.18 -11.68 0.82
C GLY A 66 23.80 -13.01 1.49
N THR A 67 24.13 -13.13 2.77
CA THR A 67 23.91 -14.35 3.54
C THR A 67 22.52 -14.39 4.14
N LYS A 68 21.99 -15.60 4.31
CA LYS A 68 20.73 -15.82 5.02
C LYS A 68 20.85 -15.35 6.47
N VAL A 69 19.91 -14.53 6.92
CA VAL A 69 19.85 -14.02 8.29
C VAL A 69 18.74 -14.70 9.09
N LYS A 70 18.93 -14.77 10.41
CA LYS A 70 17.95 -15.34 11.35
C LYS A 70 17.13 -14.27 12.06
N GLU A 71 17.76 -13.12 12.32
CA GLU A 71 17.20 -12.02 13.08
C GLU A 71 17.35 -10.72 12.30
N LEU A 72 16.38 -9.83 12.46
CA LEU A 72 16.37 -8.51 11.84
C LEU A 72 16.72 -7.47 12.91
N GLU A 73 17.37 -6.39 12.49
CA GLU A 73 17.84 -5.32 13.36
C GLU A 73 17.37 -3.96 12.83
N ARG A 74 17.20 -3.01 13.74
CA ARG A 74 16.85 -1.62 13.41
C ARG A 74 17.92 -0.99 12.51
N GLY A 75 17.47 -0.21 11.53
CA GLY A 75 18.33 0.56 10.63
C GLY A 75 19.04 -0.28 9.56
N LYS A 76 18.70 -1.57 9.42
CA LYS A 76 19.32 -2.46 8.42
C LYS A 76 18.40 -2.73 7.23
N GLY A 77 19.05 -2.96 6.09
CA GLY A 77 18.43 -3.41 4.85
C GLY A 77 18.54 -4.92 4.66
N TYR A 78 17.46 -5.52 4.19
CA TYR A 78 17.36 -6.95 3.92
C TYR A 78 16.71 -7.21 2.56
N ALA A 79 16.85 -8.44 2.07
CA ALA A 79 16.18 -8.93 0.88
C ALA A 79 15.24 -10.11 1.18
N GLN A 80 14.17 -10.22 0.39
CA GLN A 80 13.15 -11.27 0.47
C GLN A 80 12.38 -11.26 1.81
N GLY A 81 12.42 -12.38 2.55
CA GLY A 81 11.79 -12.49 3.85
C GLY A 81 10.28 -12.74 3.85
N ASN A 82 9.72 -12.67 5.06
CA ASN A 82 8.33 -12.95 5.36
C ASN A 82 7.79 -12.03 6.47
N TRP A 83 6.48 -11.81 6.49
CA TRP A 83 5.84 -10.91 7.44
C TRP A 83 5.94 -11.41 8.89
N GLN A 84 5.96 -12.72 9.14
CA GLN A 84 6.01 -13.27 10.50
C GLN A 84 7.32 -12.92 11.20
N THR A 85 8.44 -13.06 10.50
CA THR A 85 9.76 -12.65 11.02
C THR A 85 9.86 -11.13 11.13
N LEU A 86 9.28 -10.36 10.20
CA LEU A 86 9.18 -8.89 10.34
C LEU A 86 8.40 -8.49 11.61
N MET A 87 7.30 -9.18 11.92
CA MET A 87 6.51 -8.92 13.13
C MET A 87 7.29 -9.14 14.43
N ILE A 88 8.29 -10.04 14.44
CA ILE A 88 9.17 -10.21 15.60
C ILE A 88 9.96 -8.92 15.86
N LEU A 89 10.54 -8.33 14.80
CA LEU A 89 11.23 -7.04 14.91
C LEU A 89 10.26 -5.92 15.30
N LEU A 90 9.07 -5.84 14.70
CA LEU A 90 8.10 -4.78 15.03
C LEU A 90 7.66 -4.82 16.50
N ARG A 91 7.54 -6.01 17.09
CA ARG A 91 7.30 -6.17 18.55
C ARG A 91 8.44 -5.59 19.38
N GLN A 92 9.68 -5.90 19.01
CA GLN A 92 10.87 -5.39 19.69
C GLN A 92 10.97 -3.86 19.60
N LEU A 93 10.75 -3.30 18.40
CA LEU A 93 10.84 -1.85 18.17
C LEU A 93 9.74 -1.07 18.88
N THR A 94 8.52 -1.61 18.94
CA THR A 94 7.38 -0.91 19.54
C THR A 94 7.17 -1.20 21.02
N GLY A 95 7.82 -2.24 21.56
CA GLY A 95 7.58 -2.73 22.92
C GLY A 95 6.19 -3.31 23.15
N LYS A 96 5.43 -3.59 22.08
CA LYS A 96 4.06 -4.12 22.14
C LYS A 96 4.06 -5.60 21.83
N GLU A 97 3.27 -6.37 22.59
CA GLU A 97 3.08 -7.81 22.33
C GLU A 97 2.36 -8.05 20.99
N GLU A 98 1.36 -7.23 20.69
CA GLU A 98 0.58 -7.27 19.46
C GLU A 98 0.56 -5.90 18.76
N PRO A 99 1.63 -5.54 18.04
CA PRO A 99 1.64 -4.30 17.29
C PRO A 99 0.64 -4.39 16.13
N LYS A 100 -0.21 -3.37 16.01
CA LYS A 100 -1.09 -3.20 14.85
C LYS A 100 -0.28 -2.60 13.71
N VAL A 101 -0.51 -3.10 12.49
CA VAL A 101 0.18 -2.64 11.28
C VAL A 101 -0.83 -2.07 10.31
N VAL A 102 -0.51 -0.89 9.76
CA VAL A 102 -1.15 -0.32 8.58
C VAL A 102 -0.16 -0.48 7.43
N TYR A 103 -0.58 -1.17 6.36
CA TYR A 103 0.21 -1.38 5.16
C TYR A 103 -0.39 -0.57 4.01
N ILE A 104 0.45 0.23 3.37
CA ILE A 104 0.05 1.15 2.31
C ILE A 104 0.69 0.67 1.00
N GLY A 105 -0.09 0.55 -0.06
CA GLY A 105 0.42 0.21 -1.38
C GLY A 105 -0.63 0.38 -2.48
N ASP A 106 -0.18 0.19 -3.70
CA ASP A 106 -0.93 0.43 -4.94
C ASP A 106 -1.44 -0.88 -5.57
N SER A 107 -0.78 -2.01 -5.29
CA SER A 107 -1.17 -3.28 -5.88
C SER A 107 -2.29 -3.97 -5.12
N LEU A 108 -3.49 -4.03 -5.69
CA LEU A 108 -4.59 -4.86 -5.16
C LEU A 108 -4.16 -6.31 -4.86
N ARG A 109 -3.36 -6.90 -5.77
CA ARG A 109 -2.91 -8.29 -5.69
C ARG A 109 -1.78 -8.52 -4.69
N SER A 110 -0.85 -7.58 -4.57
CA SER A 110 0.39 -7.78 -3.81
C SER A 110 0.40 -7.07 -2.46
N ASP A 111 -0.31 -5.95 -2.37
CA ASP A 111 -0.22 -5.00 -1.26
C ASP A 111 -1.52 -4.84 -0.47
N ILE A 112 -2.66 -5.21 -1.05
CA ILE A 112 -3.96 -5.08 -0.36
C ILE A 112 -4.48 -6.45 0.08
N PHE A 113 -4.72 -7.36 -0.86
CA PHE A 113 -5.28 -8.67 -0.54
C PHE A 113 -4.39 -9.51 0.40
N PRO A 114 -3.07 -9.68 0.16
CA PRO A 114 -2.26 -10.57 0.98
C PRO A 114 -2.06 -10.13 2.44
N PRO A 115 -1.67 -8.87 2.76
CA PRO A 115 -1.52 -8.46 4.15
C PRO A 115 -2.85 -8.53 4.91
N LYS A 116 -3.97 -8.24 4.25
CA LYS A 116 -5.29 -8.41 4.85
C LYS A 116 -5.58 -9.87 5.18
N LYS A 117 -5.38 -10.76 4.20
CA LYS A 117 -5.74 -12.18 4.30
C LYS A 117 -4.83 -12.98 5.22
N PHE A 118 -3.52 -12.78 5.14
CA PHE A 118 -2.54 -13.64 5.80
C PHE A 118 -1.98 -13.05 7.10
N ALA A 119 -1.96 -11.73 7.25
CA ALA A 119 -1.43 -11.04 8.43
C ALA A 119 -2.49 -10.29 9.24
N ASN A 120 -3.73 -10.20 8.74
CA ASN A 120 -4.82 -9.40 9.32
C ASN A 120 -4.41 -7.94 9.59
N TRP A 121 -3.56 -7.39 8.72
CA TRP A 121 -3.14 -5.99 8.78
C TRP A 121 -4.24 -5.07 8.26
N SER A 122 -4.23 -3.82 8.72
CA SER A 122 -5.02 -2.76 8.11
C SER A 122 -4.37 -2.33 6.80
N THR A 123 -5.16 -2.07 5.77
CA THR A 123 -4.66 -1.82 4.41
C THR A 123 -5.22 -0.52 3.85
N VAL A 124 -4.32 0.26 3.24
CA VAL A 124 -4.64 1.50 2.54
C VAL A 124 -4.24 1.31 1.08
N LEU A 125 -5.22 1.37 0.18
CA LEU A 125 -4.95 1.38 -1.25
C LEU A 125 -4.66 2.81 -1.73
N ILE A 126 -3.55 2.97 -2.44
CA ILE A 126 -3.32 4.14 -3.30
C ILE A 126 -3.87 3.81 -4.69
N CYS A 127 -4.83 4.60 -5.18
CA CYS A 127 -5.52 4.39 -6.46
C CYS A 127 -5.62 5.72 -7.20
N GLU A 128 -4.62 6.00 -8.04
CA GLU A 128 -4.50 7.24 -8.81
C GLU A 128 -5.67 7.41 -9.80
N GLU A 129 -6.29 6.30 -10.22
CA GLU A 129 -7.47 6.32 -11.08
C GLU A 129 -8.66 7.05 -10.42
N MET A 130 -8.73 7.10 -9.08
CA MET A 130 -9.76 7.88 -8.38
C MET A 130 -9.68 9.37 -8.72
N GLU A 131 -8.46 9.92 -8.75
CA GLU A 131 -8.23 11.30 -9.12
C GLU A 131 -8.40 11.47 -10.63
N ALA A 132 -7.83 10.58 -11.44
CA ALA A 132 -7.90 10.71 -12.89
C ALA A 132 -9.34 10.62 -13.44
N GLU A 133 -10.17 9.72 -12.91
CA GLU A 133 -11.59 9.56 -13.29
C GLU A 133 -12.50 10.59 -12.60
N GLY A 134 -12.04 11.13 -11.47
CA GLY A 134 -12.68 12.13 -10.65
C GLY A 134 -13.55 11.57 -9.54
N MET A 135 -13.71 12.36 -8.48
CA MET A 135 -14.47 12.07 -7.26
C MET A 135 -15.63 13.07 -7.07
N GLU A 136 -16.62 12.69 -6.26
CA GLU A 136 -17.81 13.52 -5.99
C GLU A 136 -17.48 14.86 -5.31
N GLU A 137 -16.37 14.94 -4.57
CA GLU A 137 -15.95 16.13 -3.82
C GLU A 137 -15.08 17.11 -4.63
N ASP A 138 -14.63 16.70 -5.82
CA ASP A 138 -13.69 17.47 -6.64
C ASP A 138 -14.33 18.69 -7.31
N ARG A 139 -13.57 19.78 -7.40
CA ARG A 139 -13.90 20.94 -8.24
C ARG A 139 -13.43 20.68 -9.67
N GLU A 140 -14.03 21.37 -10.66
CA GLU A 140 -13.78 21.16 -12.11
C GLU A 140 -12.32 21.31 -12.56
N ASN A 141 -11.40 21.82 -11.74
CA ASN A 141 -10.00 22.12 -12.08
C ASN A 141 -8.97 21.39 -11.19
N ASP A 142 -9.37 20.40 -10.40
CA ASP A 142 -8.45 19.72 -9.47
C ASP A 142 -7.59 18.64 -10.16
N TYR A 143 -7.78 18.39 -11.45
CA TYR A 143 -7.12 17.29 -12.18
C TYR A 143 -5.92 17.76 -12.99
N ASP A 144 -4.79 17.07 -12.85
CA ASP A 144 -3.68 17.19 -13.79
C ASP A 144 -4.07 16.57 -15.16
N PRO A 145 -4.17 17.36 -16.24
CA PRO A 145 -4.55 16.85 -17.55
C PRO A 145 -3.58 15.80 -18.10
N ALA A 146 -2.30 15.87 -17.73
CA ALA A 146 -1.29 14.91 -18.18
C ALA A 146 -1.52 13.52 -17.55
N SER A 147 -1.75 13.48 -16.24
CA SER A 147 -2.08 12.24 -15.51
C SER A 147 -3.37 11.61 -16.03
N ARG A 148 -4.41 12.42 -16.28
CA ARG A 148 -5.67 11.94 -16.85
C ARG A 148 -5.49 11.28 -18.22
N ALA A 149 -4.65 11.83 -19.08
CA ALA A 149 -4.38 11.28 -20.42
C ALA A 149 -3.68 9.91 -20.38
N ILE A 150 -3.06 9.55 -19.27
CA ILE A 150 -2.34 8.28 -19.08
C ILE A 150 -3.22 7.26 -18.33
N LEU A 151 -3.93 7.72 -17.29
CA LEU A 151 -4.64 6.86 -16.35
C LEU A 151 -6.06 6.51 -16.79
N VAL A 152 -6.75 7.38 -17.54
CA VAL A 152 -8.12 7.11 -17.99
C VAL A 152 -8.10 6.33 -19.31
N SER A 153 -8.79 5.20 -19.34
CA SER A 153 -8.88 4.39 -20.56
C SER A 153 -10.00 4.85 -21.48
N ASP A 154 -9.66 5.17 -22.73
CA ASP A 154 -10.63 5.41 -23.80
C ASP A 154 -11.24 4.11 -24.36
N MET A 155 -10.67 2.95 -24.04
CA MET A 155 -11.08 1.66 -24.60
C MET A 155 -11.76 0.72 -23.59
N TRP A 156 -11.25 0.66 -22.36
CA TRP A 156 -11.64 -0.36 -21.38
C TRP A 156 -12.64 0.14 -20.33
N GLY A 157 -12.99 1.42 -20.37
CA GLY A 157 -13.87 2.04 -19.39
C GLY A 157 -13.17 2.28 -18.04
N PRO A 158 -13.96 2.60 -17.00
CA PRO A 158 -13.42 2.90 -15.67
C PRO A 158 -12.77 1.71 -14.97
N PHE A 159 -11.86 1.98 -14.04
CA PHE A 159 -11.13 0.97 -13.30
C PHE A 159 -12.02 0.17 -12.34
N LEU A 160 -12.97 0.84 -11.68
CA LEU A 160 -13.80 0.26 -10.60
C LEU A 160 -15.17 -0.25 -11.06
N THR A 161 -15.65 0.21 -12.22
CA THR A 161 -16.96 -0.14 -12.78
C THR A 161 -16.88 -0.46 -14.26
N ASP A 162 -17.85 -1.25 -14.72
CA ASP A 162 -18.06 -1.56 -16.13
C ASP A 162 -19.56 -1.56 -16.43
N ARG A 163 -19.94 -1.63 -17.71
CA ARG A 163 -21.31 -1.75 -18.17
C ARG A 163 -21.58 -3.15 -18.71
N SER A 164 -22.61 -3.79 -18.17
CA SER A 164 -23.07 -5.07 -18.70
C SER A 164 -23.63 -4.93 -20.11
N THR A 165 -23.81 -6.06 -20.80
CA THR A 165 -24.47 -6.10 -22.12
C THR A 165 -25.92 -5.60 -22.09
N SER A 166 -26.58 -5.61 -20.93
CA SER A 166 -27.92 -5.03 -20.74
C SER A 166 -27.88 -3.54 -20.37
N GLY A 167 -26.70 -2.92 -20.31
CA GLY A 167 -26.49 -1.50 -20.00
C GLY A 167 -26.50 -1.17 -18.51
N SER A 168 -26.58 -2.17 -17.63
CA SER A 168 -26.50 -1.96 -16.17
C SER A 168 -25.06 -1.80 -15.71
N GLU A 169 -24.80 -0.88 -14.79
CA GLU A 169 -23.49 -0.76 -14.16
C GLU A 169 -23.17 -2.00 -13.30
N VAL A 170 -21.94 -2.50 -13.41
CA VAL A 170 -21.41 -3.62 -12.63
C VAL A 170 -20.06 -3.26 -12.04
N VAL A 171 -19.73 -3.83 -10.88
CA VAL A 171 -18.42 -3.63 -10.23
C VAL A 171 -17.39 -4.55 -10.88
N THR A 172 -16.22 -4.00 -11.22
CA THR A 172 -15.13 -4.80 -11.80
C THR A 172 -14.54 -5.77 -10.76
N VAL A 173 -13.73 -6.72 -11.23
CA VAL A 173 -12.94 -7.57 -10.32
C VAL A 173 -12.03 -6.71 -9.43
N CYS A 174 -11.46 -5.63 -9.96
CA CYS A 174 -10.66 -4.67 -9.19
C CYS A 174 -11.49 -4.03 -8.08
N GLY A 175 -12.67 -3.50 -8.40
CA GLY A 175 -13.59 -2.94 -7.41
C GLY A 175 -14.02 -3.94 -6.34
N HIS A 176 -14.22 -5.22 -6.71
CA HIS A 176 -14.56 -6.26 -5.76
C HIS A 176 -13.41 -6.60 -4.79
N ILE A 177 -12.18 -6.74 -5.31
CA ILE A 177 -10.99 -7.00 -4.48
C ILE A 177 -10.73 -5.83 -3.54
N LEU A 178 -10.82 -4.60 -4.05
CA LEU A 178 -10.68 -3.38 -3.26
C LEU A 178 -11.65 -3.41 -2.08
N ARG A 179 -12.96 -3.53 -2.35
CA ARG A 179 -14.01 -3.49 -1.31
C ARG A 179 -13.87 -4.59 -0.26
N SER A 180 -13.36 -5.76 -0.65
CA SER A 180 -13.22 -6.90 0.26
C SER A 180 -11.93 -6.86 1.09
N SER A 181 -10.91 -6.16 0.62
CA SER A 181 -9.55 -6.30 1.14
C SER A 181 -8.89 -5.01 1.62
N ALA A 182 -9.29 -3.84 1.12
CA ALA A 182 -8.85 -2.54 1.61
C ALA A 182 -9.68 -2.12 2.83
N ASP A 183 -9.07 -1.43 3.79
CA ASP A 183 -9.85 -0.71 4.82
C ASP A 183 -10.22 0.69 4.34
N ILE A 184 -9.29 1.39 3.66
CA ILE A 184 -9.57 2.65 2.95
C ILE A 184 -8.84 2.71 1.60
N CYS A 185 -9.31 3.58 0.71
CA CYS A 185 -8.72 3.88 -0.58
C CYS A 185 -8.58 5.39 -0.76
N VAL A 186 -7.40 5.83 -1.20
CA VAL A 186 -7.05 7.25 -1.41
C VAL A 186 -6.31 7.42 -2.74
N PRO A 187 -6.34 8.62 -3.36
CA PRO A 187 -5.68 8.84 -4.65
C PRO A 187 -4.16 8.83 -4.58
N HIS A 188 -3.58 9.39 -3.51
CA HIS A 188 -2.14 9.59 -3.34
C HIS A 188 -1.76 9.72 -1.86
N LEU A 189 -0.48 9.55 -1.54
CA LEU A 189 0.02 9.54 -0.16
C LEU A 189 0.01 10.94 0.48
N GLU A 190 0.17 11.98 -0.32
CA GLU A 190 0.16 13.40 0.07
C GLU A 190 -1.15 13.78 0.75
N TYR A 191 -2.28 13.24 0.29
CA TYR A 191 -3.57 13.39 0.96
C TYR A 191 -3.52 12.95 2.42
N LEU A 192 -2.96 11.77 2.70
CA LEU A 192 -2.83 11.25 4.07
C LEU A 192 -1.88 12.11 4.91
N ALA A 193 -0.78 12.57 4.30
CA ALA A 193 0.23 13.38 4.97
C ALA A 193 -0.28 14.79 5.34
N ALA A 194 -1.25 15.32 4.61
CA ALA A 194 -1.87 16.62 4.87
C ALA A 194 -2.87 16.60 6.04
N LEU A 195 -3.29 15.42 6.49
CA LEU A 195 -4.29 15.27 7.54
C LEU A 195 -3.65 15.28 8.95
N PRO A 196 -4.40 15.72 9.98
CA PRO A 196 -3.97 15.61 11.37
C PRO A 196 -3.64 14.17 11.79
N LEU A 197 -2.67 14.00 12.69
CA LEU A 197 -2.24 12.67 13.16
C LEU A 197 -3.34 11.87 13.88
N ASP A 198 -4.35 12.55 14.41
CA ASP A 198 -5.52 11.99 15.09
C ASP A 198 -6.77 11.95 14.20
N HIS A 199 -6.64 12.23 12.90
CA HIS A 199 -7.70 12.09 11.93
C HIS A 199 -8.25 10.65 11.93
N LYS A 200 -9.58 10.52 11.88
CA LYS A 200 -10.27 9.24 11.88
C LYS A 200 -10.94 9.04 10.54
N PHE A 201 -10.51 7.99 9.84
CA PHE A 201 -11.15 7.57 8.61
C PHE A 201 -12.32 6.63 8.89
N THR A 202 -13.38 6.80 8.11
CA THR A 202 -14.40 5.76 7.95
C THR A 202 -13.83 4.67 7.03
N THR A 203 -13.97 3.41 7.39
CA THR A 203 -13.50 2.29 6.56
C THR A 203 -14.63 1.67 5.75
N PHE A 204 -14.28 0.84 4.76
CA PHE A 204 -15.24 0.00 4.03
C PHE A 204 -16.02 -0.97 4.94
N LYS A 205 -15.61 -1.16 6.20
CA LYS A 205 -16.27 -2.04 7.17
C LYS A 205 -17.23 -1.32 8.12
N ASP A 206 -17.12 0.00 8.27
CA ASP A 206 -17.78 0.73 9.36
C ASP A 206 -19.22 1.15 9.06
N SER A 207 -19.71 1.01 7.81
CA SER A 207 -20.99 1.60 7.42
C SER A 207 -21.87 0.69 6.55
N SER A 208 -23.16 1.01 6.49
CA SER A 208 -24.11 0.43 5.53
C SER A 208 -23.87 0.89 4.09
N SER A 209 -23.09 1.95 3.88
CA SER A 209 -22.67 2.41 2.58
C SER A 209 -21.44 1.64 2.11
N GLU A 210 -21.60 0.96 0.99
CA GLU A 210 -20.55 0.20 0.31
C GLU A 210 -19.36 1.07 -0.15
N TRP A 211 -19.47 2.39 -0.05
CA TRP A 211 -18.54 3.38 -0.58
C TRP A 211 -17.81 4.19 0.49
N ALA A 212 -18.07 3.94 1.78
CA ALA A 212 -17.58 4.81 2.86
C ALA A 212 -16.07 4.75 3.15
N GLY A 213 -15.35 3.81 2.53
CA GLY A 213 -13.89 3.71 2.65
C GLY A 213 -13.12 4.51 1.59
N PHE A 214 -13.80 5.18 0.66
CA PHE A 214 -13.14 6.08 -0.30
C PHE A 214 -12.93 7.46 0.34
N HIS A 215 -11.72 8.00 0.21
CA HIS A 215 -11.34 9.33 0.71
C HIS A 215 -10.48 10.07 -0.33
N PRO A 216 -10.60 11.40 -0.48
CA PRO A 216 -11.53 12.28 0.23
C PRO A 216 -13.00 12.04 -0.14
N GLY A 217 -13.27 11.66 -1.39
CA GLY A 217 -14.61 11.44 -1.88
C GLY A 217 -14.79 10.12 -2.63
N LYS A 218 -16.04 9.79 -2.89
CA LYS A 218 -16.42 8.63 -3.71
C LYS A 218 -16.05 8.88 -5.18
N PRO A 219 -15.40 7.92 -5.88
CA PRO A 219 -15.17 7.99 -7.32
C PRO A 219 -16.46 8.18 -8.15
N ARG A 220 -16.43 9.08 -9.13
CA ARG A 220 -17.54 9.40 -10.03
C ARG A 220 -17.89 8.23 -10.95
N SER A 221 -16.97 7.30 -11.17
CA SER A 221 -17.22 6.08 -11.93
C SER A 221 -18.17 5.11 -11.22
N LEU A 222 -18.40 5.25 -9.92
CA LEU A 222 -19.30 4.40 -9.11
C LEU A 222 -20.73 4.96 -9.05
N ARG A 223 -21.25 5.49 -10.17
CA ARG A 223 -22.56 6.16 -10.21
C ARG A 223 -23.69 5.15 -10.46
N LYS A 224 -24.55 4.99 -9.44
CA LYS A 224 -25.80 4.20 -9.49
C LYS A 224 -26.68 4.54 -10.68
#